data_AF-A0A9D8DCC7-F1
#
_entry.id   AF-A0A9D8DCC7-F1
#
_cell.length_a   1.000
_cell.length_b   1.000
_cell.length_c   1.000
_cell.angle_alpha   90.00
_cell.angle_beta   90.00
_cell.angle_gamma   90.00
#
_symmetry.space_group_name_H-M   'P 1'
#
loop_
_entity.id
_entity.type
_entity.pdbx_description
1 polymer ?
#
loop_
_entity_poly.entity_id
_entity_poly.type
_entity_poly.pdbx_seq_one_letter_code
_entity_poly.pdbx_strand_id
1 'polypeptide(L)'
;RNGRLGDFERLCVRQAAVVVALELMRERVARDTERRLAGEVLAATLSGKLGAGDVHDRAAPFGVGGTAAVLVFELGDPAAAQLKLEQHLRAAGHSALVATHPAGRRELLCAVVDAGEDDPLAIASQAQAVLRASHGRVRAAASRSLAIEHARDAFHEARCALEATAFANGTAPDVASYRDLGAFTLLLSVQDSDALELYCESVLGPIGNSDERYAAELLRSLEAYIERNGHWERAAADCYCHRHTLRYRIKRIEDLTGRDLSRANDRVEMWLALRAKELIA
;
A
#
# COMPACT_ATOMS: atom_id res chain seq x y z
N ARG A 1 36.95 -25.54 -44.22
CA ARG A 1 37.48 -26.42 -43.15
C ARG A 1 36.42 -26.47 -42.05
N ASN A 2 35.66 -27.57 -41.95
CA ASN A 2 34.71 -27.80 -40.85
C ASN A 2 35.51 -28.19 -39.60
N GLY A 3 35.86 -27.21 -38.77
CA GLY A 3 36.59 -27.43 -37.51
C GLY A 3 35.68 -28.06 -36.46
N ARG A 4 35.59 -29.40 -36.44
CA ARG A 4 35.00 -30.12 -35.30
C ARG A 4 36.00 -30.04 -34.15
N LEU A 5 35.53 -29.61 -32.98
CA LEU A 5 36.30 -29.61 -31.74
C LEU A 5 36.90 -31.01 -31.48
N GLY A 6 38.14 -31.10 -31.01
CA GLY A 6 38.74 -32.34 -30.52
C GLY A 6 38.10 -32.83 -29.21
N ASP A 7 38.40 -34.06 -28.79
CA ASP A 7 37.85 -34.61 -27.53
C ASP A 7 38.31 -33.83 -26.30
N PHE A 8 39.56 -33.36 -26.31
CA PHE A 8 40.10 -32.49 -25.27
C PHE A 8 39.36 -31.14 -25.21
N GLU A 9 39.12 -30.50 -26.35
CA GLU A 9 38.39 -29.23 -26.42
C GLU A 9 36.92 -29.41 -25.97
N ARG A 10 36.27 -30.52 -26.34
CA ARG A 10 34.93 -30.88 -25.83
C ARG A 10 34.93 -31.05 -24.31
N LEU A 11 35.94 -31.69 -23.75
CA LEU A 11 36.08 -31.88 -22.30
C LEU A 11 36.28 -30.53 -21.60
N CYS A 12 37.17 -29.68 -22.11
CA CYS A 12 37.40 -28.33 -21.58
C CYS A 12 36.13 -27.47 -21.62
N VAL A 13 35.39 -27.47 -22.74
CA VAL A 13 34.12 -26.72 -22.84
C VAL A 13 33.08 -27.24 -21.85
N ARG A 14 32.96 -28.57 -21.69
CA ARG A 14 32.04 -29.16 -20.72
C ARG A 14 32.40 -28.77 -19.28
N GLN A 15 33.69 -28.82 -18.94
CA GLN A 15 34.16 -28.45 -17.62
C GLN A 15 33.99 -26.95 -17.35
N ALA A 16 34.27 -26.10 -18.35
CA ALA A 16 34.01 -24.66 -18.30
C ALA A 16 32.52 -24.36 -18.11
N ALA A 17 31.63 -25.04 -18.82
CA ALA A 17 30.18 -24.88 -18.66
C ALA A 17 29.71 -25.23 -17.23
N VAL A 18 30.28 -26.27 -16.61
CA VAL A 18 29.98 -26.63 -15.21
C VAL A 18 30.45 -25.53 -14.25
N VAL A 19 31.67 -25.01 -14.42
CA VAL A 19 32.18 -23.93 -13.57
C VAL A 19 31.34 -22.66 -13.72
N VAL A 20 30.99 -22.28 -14.96
CA VAL A 20 30.10 -21.13 -15.22
C VAL A 20 28.73 -21.33 -14.60
N ALA A 21 28.15 -22.54 -14.71
CA ALA A 21 26.87 -22.84 -14.07
C ALA A 21 26.94 -22.72 -12.55
N LEU A 22 28.03 -23.20 -11.92
CA LEU A 22 28.23 -23.07 -10.47
C LEU A 22 28.36 -21.62 -10.02
N GLU A 23 29.11 -20.78 -10.75
CA GLU A 23 29.22 -19.35 -10.44
C GLU A 23 27.88 -18.63 -10.62
N LEU A 24 27.14 -18.91 -11.69
CA LEU A 24 25.80 -18.36 -11.89
C LEU A 24 24.82 -18.79 -10.79
N MET A 25 24.89 -20.05 -10.34
CA MET A 25 24.09 -20.54 -9.21
C MET A 25 24.49 -19.83 -7.90
N ARG A 26 25.78 -19.65 -7.65
CA ARG A 26 26.28 -18.97 -6.44
C ARG A 26 25.84 -17.51 -6.41
N GLU A 27 25.95 -16.79 -7.52
CA GLU A 27 25.44 -15.43 -7.66
C GLU A 27 23.93 -15.37 -7.46
N ARG A 28 23.18 -16.33 -8.03
CA ARG A 28 21.72 -16.38 -7.89
C ARG A 28 21.30 -16.57 -6.44
N VAL A 29 21.91 -17.53 -5.74
CA VAL A 29 21.64 -17.80 -4.32
C VAL A 29 21.98 -16.58 -3.47
N ALA A 30 23.11 -15.91 -3.74
CA ALA A 30 23.48 -14.69 -3.04
C ALA A 30 22.42 -13.59 -3.21
N ARG A 31 22.01 -13.30 -4.45
CA ARG A 31 20.97 -12.29 -4.75
C ARG A 31 19.61 -12.63 -4.14
N ASP A 32 19.20 -13.90 -4.20
CA ASP A 32 17.93 -14.33 -3.59
C ASP A 32 17.97 -14.21 -2.05
N THR A 33 19.14 -14.46 -1.44
CA THR A 33 19.34 -14.27 0.01
C THR A 33 19.32 -12.80 0.40
N GLU A 34 20.03 -11.94 -0.35
CA GLU A 34 20.03 -10.49 -0.16
C GLU A 34 18.62 -9.91 -0.30
N ARG A 35 17.86 -10.31 -1.33
CA ARG A 35 16.48 -9.88 -1.54
C ARG A 35 15.56 -10.32 -0.38
N ARG A 36 15.75 -11.53 0.15
CA ARG A 36 14.98 -12.00 1.31
C ARG A 36 15.28 -11.15 2.55
N LEU A 37 16.55 -10.86 2.82
CA LEU A 37 16.95 -10.00 3.93
C LEU A 37 16.42 -8.57 3.77
N ALA A 38 16.51 -8.00 2.56
CA ALA A 38 15.94 -6.69 2.26
C ALA A 38 14.43 -6.65 2.53
N GLY A 39 13.71 -7.72 2.17
CA GLY A 39 12.28 -7.84 2.43
C GLY A 39 11.93 -7.99 3.91
N GLU A 40 12.72 -8.74 4.68
CA GLU A 40 12.57 -8.84 6.14
C GLU A 40 12.78 -7.48 6.82
N VAL A 41 13.81 -6.73 6.39
CA VAL A 41 14.07 -5.37 6.90
C VAL A 41 12.92 -4.44 6.54
N LEU A 42 12.49 -4.41 5.28
CA LEU A 42 11.34 -3.59 4.85
C LEU A 42 10.10 -3.93 5.68
N ALA A 43 9.75 -5.21 5.80
CA ALA A 43 8.56 -5.62 6.53
C ALA A 43 8.64 -5.22 8.02
N ALA A 44 9.81 -5.36 8.66
CA ALA A 44 10.00 -4.98 10.05
C ALA A 44 9.93 -3.45 10.25
N THR A 45 10.48 -2.68 9.31
CA THR A 45 10.43 -1.21 9.29
C THR A 45 8.99 -0.71 9.11
N LEU A 46 8.27 -1.22 8.11
CA LEU A 46 6.91 -0.76 7.81
C LEU A 46 5.87 -1.20 8.84
N SER A 47 6.10 -2.33 9.52
CA SER A 47 5.22 -2.81 10.60
C SER A 47 5.50 -2.16 11.97
N GLY A 48 6.52 -1.30 12.09
CA GLY A 48 6.87 -0.66 13.36
C GLY A 48 7.45 -1.61 14.41
N LYS A 49 7.95 -2.78 14.01
CA LYS A 49 8.53 -3.79 14.92
C LYS A 49 9.97 -3.46 15.33
N LEU A 50 10.57 -2.45 14.71
CA LEU A 50 11.93 -1.98 14.99
C LEU A 50 11.87 -0.65 15.74
N GLY A 51 12.76 -0.46 16.70
CA GLY A 51 13.00 0.86 17.28
C GLY A 51 13.70 1.78 16.27
N ALA A 52 13.63 3.09 16.47
CA ALA A 52 14.17 4.09 15.54
C ALA A 52 15.65 3.83 15.18
N GLY A 53 16.52 3.53 16.16
CA GLY A 53 17.93 3.21 15.90
C GLY A 53 18.13 1.92 15.09
N ASP A 54 17.31 0.91 15.32
CA ASP A 54 17.42 -0.38 14.62
C ASP A 54 17.00 -0.28 13.15
N VAL A 55 16.09 0.63 12.83
CA VAL A 55 15.63 0.87 11.44
C VAL A 55 16.79 1.37 10.58
N HIS A 56 17.52 2.39 11.06
CA HIS A 56 18.67 2.94 10.36
C HIS A 56 19.76 1.88 10.16
N ASP A 57 20.18 1.20 11.23
CA ASP A 57 21.28 0.23 11.21
C ASP A 57 21.01 -0.96 10.28
N ARG A 58 19.75 -1.37 10.15
CA ARG A 58 19.35 -2.49 9.27
C ARG A 58 19.13 -2.07 7.82
N ALA A 59 18.76 -0.82 7.56
CA ALA A 59 18.54 -0.32 6.20
C ALA A 59 19.84 0.17 5.55
N ALA A 60 20.79 0.69 6.33
CA ALA A 60 22.06 1.23 5.84
C ALA A 60 22.89 0.26 4.96
N PRO A 61 22.96 -1.07 5.25
CA PRO A 61 23.65 -2.02 4.37
C PRO A 61 23.08 -2.11 2.94
N PHE A 62 21.82 -1.70 2.76
CA PHE A 62 21.14 -1.68 1.46
C PHE A 62 21.20 -0.29 0.80
N GLY A 63 21.99 0.64 1.37
CA GLY A 63 22.15 2.00 0.85
C GLY A 63 21.00 2.93 1.18
N VAL A 64 20.16 2.60 2.15
CA VAL A 64 19.03 3.43 2.61
C VAL A 64 19.28 3.80 4.07
N GLY A 65 19.70 5.04 4.36
CA GLY A 65 20.08 5.40 5.73
C GLY A 65 19.76 6.84 6.15
N GLY A 66 19.70 7.79 5.23
CA GLY A 66 19.37 9.17 5.58
C GLY A 66 17.86 9.39 5.57
N THR A 67 17.43 10.04 4.49
CA THR A 67 16.03 10.27 4.18
C THR A 67 15.55 9.23 3.17
N ALA A 68 14.36 8.68 3.39
CA ALA A 68 13.73 7.77 2.46
C ALA A 68 12.30 8.18 2.18
N ALA A 69 11.84 7.82 0.98
CA ALA A 69 10.43 7.84 0.62
C ALA A 69 9.92 6.40 0.47
N VAL A 70 8.64 6.20 0.78
CA VAL A 70 7.97 4.93 0.58
C VAL A 70 7.09 5.01 -0.66
N LEU A 71 7.34 4.10 -1.58
CA LEU A 71 6.53 3.91 -2.79
C LEU A 71 5.66 2.67 -2.60
N VAL A 72 4.40 2.77 -2.98
CA VAL A 72 3.41 1.69 -2.83
C VAL A 72 2.72 1.45 -4.16
N PHE A 73 2.64 0.19 -4.58
CA PHE A 73 2.01 -0.22 -5.83
C PHE A 73 0.96 -1.31 -5.59
N GLU A 74 -0.24 -1.11 -6.11
CA GLU A 74 -1.31 -2.11 -6.16
C GLU A 74 -1.42 -2.67 -7.58
N LEU A 75 -1.29 -3.99 -7.70
CA LEU A 75 -1.32 -4.75 -8.94
C LEU A 75 -1.73 -6.21 -8.67
N GLY A 76 -2.02 -6.97 -9.73
CA GLY A 76 -2.55 -8.34 -9.61
C GLY A 76 -1.60 -9.38 -9.01
N ASP A 77 -0.29 -9.26 -9.29
CA ASP A 77 0.74 -10.14 -8.72
C ASP A 77 1.96 -9.31 -8.28
N PRO A 78 1.96 -8.80 -7.02
CA PRO A 78 3.03 -8.00 -6.47
C PRO A 78 4.38 -8.75 -6.41
N ALA A 79 4.35 -10.04 -6.09
CA ALA A 79 5.55 -10.86 -5.94
C ALA A 79 6.29 -11.04 -7.28
N ALA A 80 5.55 -11.27 -8.37
CA ALA A 80 6.13 -11.37 -9.71
C ALA A 80 6.78 -10.05 -10.19
N ALA A 81 6.31 -8.90 -9.69
CA ALA A 81 6.81 -7.59 -10.07
C ALA A 81 8.03 -7.10 -9.26
N GLN A 82 8.30 -7.70 -8.10
CA GLN A 82 9.35 -7.26 -7.17
C GLN A 82 10.72 -7.11 -7.83
N LEU A 83 11.18 -8.15 -8.54
CA LEU A 83 12.48 -8.12 -9.22
C LEU A 83 12.56 -7.03 -10.29
N LYS A 84 11.45 -6.75 -10.98
CA LYS A 84 11.40 -5.75 -12.04
C LYS A 84 11.51 -4.34 -11.48
N LEU A 85 10.84 -4.08 -10.35
CA LEU A 85 10.92 -2.81 -9.64
C LEU A 85 12.34 -2.58 -9.09
N GLU A 86 12.93 -3.57 -8.44
CA GLU A 86 14.30 -3.51 -7.92
C GLU A 86 15.32 -3.19 -9.02
N GLN A 87 15.24 -3.89 -10.16
CA GLN A 87 16.11 -3.64 -11.32
C GLN A 87 15.94 -2.22 -11.88
N HIS A 88 14.70 -1.72 -11.92
CA HIS A 88 14.43 -0.38 -12.43
C HIS A 88 15.00 0.71 -11.52
N LEU A 89 14.73 0.63 -10.21
CA LEU A 89 15.25 1.58 -9.21
C LEU A 89 16.79 1.60 -9.23
N ARG A 90 17.42 0.43 -9.27
CA ARG A 90 18.87 0.30 -9.36
C ARG A 90 19.43 0.88 -10.66
N ALA A 91 18.76 0.66 -11.80
CA ALA A 91 19.18 1.21 -13.08
C ALA A 91 19.03 2.75 -13.15
N ALA A 92 18.06 3.29 -12.41
CA ALA A 92 17.88 4.73 -12.21
C ALA A 92 18.86 5.33 -11.19
N GLY A 93 19.65 4.52 -10.50
CA GLY A 93 20.65 4.97 -9.52
C GLY A 93 20.13 5.10 -8.09
N HIS A 94 18.92 4.60 -7.80
CA HIS A 94 18.34 4.64 -6.45
C HIS A 94 18.61 3.36 -5.67
N SER A 95 19.11 3.53 -4.44
CA SER A 95 19.17 2.45 -3.44
C SER A 95 17.78 2.24 -2.85
N ALA A 96 17.33 0.98 -2.77
CA ALA A 96 16.00 0.68 -2.29
C ALA A 96 15.90 -0.70 -1.65
N LEU A 97 15.09 -0.79 -0.60
CA LEU A 97 14.52 -2.04 -0.12
C LEU A 97 13.22 -2.28 -0.88
N VAL A 98 13.03 -3.45 -1.49
CA VAL A 98 11.81 -3.76 -2.25
C VAL A 98 11.25 -5.10 -1.82
N ALA A 99 9.99 -5.12 -1.41
CA ALA A 99 9.30 -6.35 -1.02
C ALA A 99 7.78 -6.18 -1.04
N THR A 100 7.07 -7.30 -0.97
CA THR A 100 5.64 -7.27 -0.74
C THR A 100 5.35 -7.00 0.74
N HIS A 101 4.28 -6.26 1.01
CA HIS A 101 3.83 -5.96 2.36
C HIS A 101 2.30 -6.12 2.44
N PRO A 102 1.77 -6.80 3.46
CA PRO A 102 0.33 -6.88 3.66
C PRO A 102 -0.23 -5.51 4.01
N ALA A 103 -1.34 -5.15 3.35
CA ALA A 103 -2.18 -4.03 3.69
C ALA A 103 -3.60 -4.58 3.78
N GLY A 104 -3.94 -5.04 4.99
CA GLY A 104 -5.24 -5.60 5.26
C GLY A 104 -5.54 -6.88 4.48
N ARG A 105 -6.59 -6.88 3.65
CA ARG A 105 -6.93 -8.03 2.78
C ARG A 105 -6.12 -8.13 1.48
N ARG A 106 -5.22 -7.18 1.23
CA ARG A 106 -4.45 -7.08 -0.02
C ARG A 106 -2.96 -7.15 0.27
N GLU A 107 -2.21 -7.53 -0.76
CA GLU A 107 -0.75 -7.48 -0.74
C GLU A 107 -0.31 -6.35 -1.68
N LEU A 108 0.57 -5.48 -1.20
CA LEU A 108 1.10 -4.34 -1.95
C LEU A 108 2.58 -4.56 -2.23
N LEU A 109 3.03 -4.15 -3.41
CA LEU A 109 4.46 -4.06 -3.68
C LEU A 109 4.97 -2.73 -3.13
N CYS A 110 5.92 -2.77 -2.19
CA CYS A 110 6.44 -1.60 -1.52
C CYS A 110 7.93 -1.43 -1.80
N ALA A 111 8.38 -0.17 -1.89
CA ALA A 111 9.79 0.17 -1.93
C ALA A 111 10.10 1.29 -0.92
N VAL A 112 11.10 1.08 -0.08
CA VAL A 112 11.70 2.15 0.74
C VAL A 112 12.94 2.61 0.00
N VAL A 113 12.89 3.82 -0.55
CA VAL A 113 13.85 4.33 -1.53
C VAL A 113 14.61 5.52 -0.94
N ASP A 114 15.93 5.49 -1.04
CA ASP A 114 16.72 6.71 -0.88
C ASP A 114 16.59 7.55 -2.17
N ALA A 115 15.75 8.58 -2.10
CA ALA A 115 15.45 9.45 -3.23
C ALA A 115 16.54 10.53 -3.45
N GLY A 116 17.46 10.74 -2.51
CA GLY A 116 18.39 11.87 -2.57
C GLY A 116 17.66 13.21 -2.76
N GLU A 117 17.98 13.90 -3.86
CA GLU A 117 17.33 15.16 -4.26
C GLU A 117 16.15 14.97 -5.23
N ASP A 118 15.93 13.74 -5.73
CA ASP A 118 14.88 13.45 -6.70
C ASP A 118 13.49 13.43 -6.05
N ASP A 119 12.47 13.83 -6.81
CA ASP A 119 11.08 13.82 -6.34
C ASP A 119 10.55 12.37 -6.26
N PRO A 120 10.13 11.87 -5.07
CA PRO A 120 9.54 10.55 -4.93
C PRO A 120 8.37 10.28 -5.86
N LEU A 121 7.58 11.30 -6.21
CA LEU A 121 6.46 11.15 -7.15
C LEU A 121 6.94 10.86 -8.57
N ALA A 122 8.06 11.45 -8.99
CA ALA A 122 8.66 11.18 -10.28
C ALA A 122 9.21 9.74 -10.35
N ILE A 123 9.91 9.30 -9.30
CA ILE A 123 10.42 7.92 -9.17
C ILE A 123 9.26 6.92 -9.23
N ALA A 124 8.20 7.15 -8.45
CA ALA A 124 7.01 6.31 -8.45
C ALA A 124 6.30 6.27 -9.80
N SER A 125 6.23 7.41 -10.51
CA SER A 125 5.60 7.49 -11.83
C SER A 125 6.36 6.68 -12.88
N GLN A 126 7.69 6.80 -12.91
CA GLN A 126 8.54 6.03 -13.80
C GLN A 126 8.46 4.53 -13.50
N ALA A 127 8.55 4.16 -12.22
CA ALA A 127 8.39 2.77 -11.77
C ALA A 127 7.02 2.21 -12.14
N GLN A 128 5.95 2.98 -11.91
CA GLN A 128 4.60 2.59 -12.28
C GLN A 128 4.48 2.34 -13.78
N ALA A 129 5.04 3.20 -14.64
CA ALA A 129 5.00 3.01 -16.09
C ALA A 129 5.68 1.69 -16.52
N VAL A 130 6.82 1.37 -15.93
CA VAL A 130 7.55 0.11 -16.18
C VAL A 130 6.73 -1.10 -15.71
N LEU A 131 6.10 -1.02 -14.53
CA LEU A 131 5.27 -2.10 -14.01
C LEU A 131 3.99 -2.28 -14.83
N ARG A 132 3.35 -1.19 -15.25
CA ARG A 132 2.13 -1.23 -16.11
C ARG A 132 2.38 -1.96 -17.42
N ALA A 133 3.56 -1.78 -18.03
CA ALA A 133 3.92 -2.43 -19.29
C ALA A 133 3.98 -3.96 -19.20
N SER A 134 4.35 -4.51 -18.02
CA SER A 134 4.52 -5.96 -17.83
C SER A 134 3.37 -6.62 -17.07
N HIS A 135 2.66 -5.88 -16.21
CA HIS A 135 1.68 -6.42 -15.25
C HIS A 135 0.27 -5.81 -15.42
N GLY A 136 0.06 -4.97 -16.43
CA GLY A 136 -1.26 -4.40 -16.75
C GLY A 136 -1.63 -3.21 -15.86
N ARG A 137 -2.80 -3.27 -15.21
CA ARG A 137 -3.28 -2.15 -14.38
C ARG A 137 -2.45 -2.07 -13.09
N VAL A 138 -1.77 -0.94 -12.89
CA VAL A 138 -1.02 -0.65 -11.67
C VAL A 138 -1.43 0.72 -11.14
N ARG A 139 -1.83 0.75 -9.87
CA ARG A 139 -2.06 2.00 -9.12
C ARG A 139 -0.84 2.23 -8.24
N ALA A 140 -0.43 3.49 -8.08
CA ALA A 140 0.78 3.82 -7.35
C ALA A 140 0.56 5.02 -6.43
N ALA A 141 1.34 5.07 -5.35
CA ALA A 141 1.42 6.21 -4.46
C ALA A 141 2.85 6.38 -3.94
N ALA A 142 3.18 7.62 -3.56
CA ALA A 142 4.46 7.94 -2.94
C ALA A 142 4.24 8.82 -1.71
N SER A 143 5.05 8.58 -0.67
CA SER A 143 5.16 9.48 0.47
C SER A 143 6.09 10.66 0.15
N ARG A 144 6.13 11.62 1.09
CA ARG A 144 7.25 12.56 1.17
C ARG A 144 8.53 11.83 1.60
N SER A 145 9.68 12.43 1.29
CA SER A 145 10.97 12.01 1.86
C SER A 145 11.02 12.43 3.33
N LEU A 146 11.13 11.45 4.22
CA LEU A 146 11.27 11.63 5.66
C LEU A 146 12.54 10.92 6.13
N ALA A 147 12.97 11.17 7.38
CA ALA A 147 14.04 10.37 7.97
C ALA A 147 13.62 8.89 8.00
N ILE A 148 14.56 7.96 7.79
CA ILE A 148 14.26 6.53 7.61
C ILE A 148 13.52 5.93 8.83
N GLU A 149 13.70 6.49 10.01
CA GLU A 149 13.01 6.12 11.25
C GLU A 149 11.50 6.35 11.17
N HIS A 150 11.06 7.28 10.31
CA HIS A 150 9.65 7.58 10.01
C HIS A 150 9.12 6.80 8.80
N ALA A 151 9.80 5.76 8.34
CA ALA A 151 9.36 4.97 7.19
C ALA A 151 7.98 4.31 7.41
N ARG A 152 7.60 4.00 8.65
CA ARG A 152 6.23 3.56 8.98
C ARG A 152 5.19 4.65 8.67
N ASP A 153 5.43 5.87 9.13
CA ASP A 153 4.54 7.01 8.88
C ASP A 153 4.46 7.33 7.37
N ALA A 154 5.61 7.28 6.70
CA ALA A 154 5.71 7.44 5.25
C ALA A 154 4.90 6.36 4.49
N PHE A 155 4.99 5.10 4.93
CA PHE A 155 4.20 4.00 4.37
C PHE A 155 2.70 4.22 4.58
N HIS A 156 2.29 4.60 5.79
CA HIS A 156 0.89 4.93 6.06
C HIS A 156 0.42 6.07 5.16
N GLU A 157 1.18 7.17 5.03
CA GLU A 157 0.87 8.29 4.13
C GLU A 157 0.66 7.84 2.67
N ALA A 158 1.60 7.07 2.11
CA ALA A 158 1.52 6.58 0.73
C ALA A 158 0.34 5.62 0.52
N ARG A 159 0.13 4.67 1.43
CA ARG A 159 -0.98 3.72 1.35
C ARG A 159 -2.34 4.43 1.45
N CYS A 160 -2.49 5.36 2.39
CA CYS A 160 -3.71 6.14 2.53
C CYS A 160 -4.00 6.96 1.27
N ALA A 161 -2.96 7.51 0.61
CA ALA A 161 -3.12 8.27 -0.63
C ALA A 161 -3.59 7.35 -1.77
N LEU A 162 -3.03 6.14 -1.83
CA LEU A 162 -3.47 5.11 -2.75
C LEU A 162 -4.95 4.76 -2.53
N GLU A 163 -5.41 4.65 -1.29
CA GLU A 163 -6.82 4.36 -0.99
C GLU A 163 -7.74 5.55 -1.30
N ALA A 164 -7.37 6.77 -0.93
CA ALA A 164 -8.17 7.98 -1.18
C ALA A 164 -8.47 8.18 -2.68
N THR A 165 -7.50 7.84 -3.54
CA THR A 165 -7.69 7.92 -5.00
C THR A 165 -8.49 6.77 -5.59
N ALA A 166 -8.82 5.72 -4.83
CA ALA A 166 -9.67 4.62 -5.30
C ALA A 166 -11.12 5.07 -5.49
N PHE A 167 -11.54 6.03 -4.68
CA PHE A 167 -12.89 6.61 -4.67
C PHE A 167 -13.03 7.78 -5.65
N ALA A 168 -11.93 8.25 -6.24
CA ALA A 168 -11.96 9.32 -7.23
C ALA A 168 -12.51 8.79 -8.57
N ASN A 169 -13.72 9.24 -8.93
CA ASN A 169 -14.45 8.87 -10.16
C ASN A 169 -13.77 9.37 -11.45
N GLY A 170 -12.58 8.85 -11.79
CA GLY A 170 -11.87 9.12 -13.05
C GLY A 170 -10.98 10.36 -13.06
N THR A 171 -10.86 11.09 -11.96
CA THR A 171 -9.96 12.25 -11.79
C THR A 171 -8.75 11.96 -10.90
N ALA A 172 -8.46 10.69 -10.64
CA ALA A 172 -7.31 10.29 -9.85
C ALA A 172 -6.00 10.67 -10.57
N PRO A 173 -4.98 11.19 -9.85
CA PRO A 173 -3.65 11.35 -10.41
C PRO A 173 -3.05 9.98 -10.78
N ASP A 174 -2.05 9.97 -11.67
CA ASP A 174 -1.34 8.74 -12.03
C ASP A 174 -0.63 8.11 -10.81
N VAL A 175 -0.03 8.95 -9.97
CA VAL A 175 0.57 8.58 -8.69
C VAL A 175 -0.07 9.41 -7.59
N ALA A 176 -0.65 8.75 -6.59
CA ALA A 176 -1.23 9.42 -5.44
C ALA A 176 -0.16 9.88 -4.44
N SER A 177 -0.48 10.93 -3.70
CA SER A 177 0.43 11.57 -2.75
C SER A 177 -0.31 12.06 -1.50
N TYR A 178 0.44 12.54 -0.52
CA TYR A 178 -0.13 13.19 0.66
C TYR A 178 -1.10 14.35 0.34
N ARG A 179 -0.99 14.96 -0.84
CA ARG A 179 -1.88 16.05 -1.29
C ARG A 179 -3.29 15.55 -1.62
N ASP A 180 -3.43 14.25 -1.88
CA ASP A 180 -4.68 13.61 -2.30
C ASP A 180 -5.46 13.03 -1.11
N LEU A 181 -4.87 13.04 0.09
CA LEU A 181 -5.48 12.52 1.32
C LEU A 181 -6.70 13.34 1.78
N GLY A 182 -6.70 14.65 1.52
CA GLY A 182 -7.62 15.57 2.21
C GLY A 182 -7.30 15.71 3.70
N ALA A 183 -7.91 16.69 4.37
CA ALA A 183 -7.54 17.07 5.74
C ALA A 183 -7.74 15.95 6.78
N PHE A 184 -8.83 15.18 6.65
CA PHE A 184 -9.20 14.19 7.66
C PHE A 184 -8.45 12.86 7.51
N THR A 185 -8.23 12.37 6.29
CA THR A 185 -7.45 11.15 6.06
C THR A 185 -6.00 11.35 6.51
N LEU A 186 -5.45 12.56 6.33
CA LEU A 186 -4.13 12.92 6.84
C LEU A 186 -4.07 12.92 8.37
N LEU A 187 -5.11 13.41 9.06
CA LEU A 187 -5.18 13.35 10.52
C LEU A 187 -5.25 11.91 11.04
N LEU A 188 -5.98 11.04 10.34
CA LEU A 188 -6.09 9.63 10.70
C LEU A 188 -4.81 8.85 10.39
N SER A 189 -4.10 9.15 9.29
CA SER A 189 -2.87 8.43 8.89
C SER A 189 -1.69 8.64 9.84
N VAL A 190 -1.76 9.65 10.71
CA VAL A 190 -0.73 9.94 11.74
C VAL A 190 -0.96 9.12 13.02
N GLN A 191 -2.13 8.49 13.19
CA GLN A 191 -2.44 7.72 14.39
C GLN A 191 -1.95 6.27 14.27
N ASP A 192 -1.58 5.66 15.40
CA ASP A 192 -1.19 4.25 15.45
C ASP A 192 -2.37 3.33 15.06
N SER A 193 -2.08 2.18 14.44
CA SER A 193 -3.08 1.21 13.98
C SER A 193 -4.01 0.79 15.13
N ASP A 194 -3.44 0.52 16.31
CA ASP A 194 -4.20 0.13 17.50
C ASP A 194 -5.17 1.23 17.95
N ALA A 195 -4.77 2.51 17.84
CA ALA A 195 -5.62 3.64 18.19
C ALA A 195 -6.76 3.83 17.17
N LEU A 196 -6.46 3.64 15.88
CA LEU A 196 -7.48 3.66 14.83
C LEU A 196 -8.46 2.50 14.97
N GLU A 197 -7.97 1.30 15.29
CA GLU A 197 -8.78 0.10 15.54
C GLU A 197 -9.74 0.32 16.70
N LEU A 198 -9.22 0.79 17.84
CA LEU A 198 -10.03 1.10 19.01
C LEU A 198 -11.07 2.19 18.71
N TYR A 199 -10.69 3.22 17.95
CA TYR A 199 -11.61 4.26 17.51
C TYR A 199 -12.72 3.67 16.61
N CYS A 200 -12.36 2.88 15.60
CA CYS A 200 -13.32 2.23 14.70
C CYS A 200 -14.26 1.30 15.45
N GLU A 201 -13.76 0.52 16.39
CA GLU A 201 -14.57 -0.37 17.23
C GLU A 201 -15.53 0.43 18.12
N SER A 202 -15.07 1.54 18.71
CA SER A 202 -15.91 2.42 19.54
C SER A 202 -17.06 3.09 18.75
N VAL A 203 -16.85 3.37 17.45
CA VAL A 203 -17.82 4.09 16.62
C VAL A 203 -18.71 3.14 15.83
N LEU A 204 -18.10 2.19 15.10
CA LEU A 204 -18.77 1.28 14.15
C LEU A 204 -18.97 -0.13 14.69
N GLY A 205 -18.29 -0.53 15.78
CA GLY A 205 -18.43 -1.84 16.40
C GLY A 205 -19.88 -2.27 16.66
N PRO A 206 -20.77 -1.38 17.17
CA PRO A 206 -22.18 -1.74 17.39
C PRO A 206 -22.94 -2.16 16.13
N ILE A 207 -22.51 -1.72 14.94
CA ILE A 207 -23.10 -2.11 13.65
C ILE A 207 -22.68 -3.54 13.27
N GLY A 208 -21.44 -3.91 13.59
CA GLY A 208 -20.83 -5.21 13.29
C GLY A 208 -21.40 -6.40 14.05
N ASN A 209 -22.17 -6.17 15.13
CA ASN A 209 -22.79 -7.22 15.96
C ASN A 209 -24.01 -7.91 15.32
N SER A 210 -24.34 -7.58 14.07
CA SER A 210 -25.43 -8.17 13.31
C SER A 210 -24.91 -9.18 12.28
N ASP A 211 -25.82 -9.82 11.52
CA ASP A 211 -25.42 -10.65 10.36
C ASP A 211 -24.44 -9.86 9.47
N GLU A 212 -23.31 -10.48 9.10
CA GLU A 212 -22.22 -9.83 8.35
C GLU A 212 -22.71 -9.16 7.06
N ARG A 213 -23.68 -9.76 6.35
CA ARG A 213 -24.26 -9.15 5.14
C ARG A 213 -25.09 -7.93 5.47
N TYR A 214 -25.85 -7.99 6.56
CA TYR A 214 -26.69 -6.87 6.98
C TYR A 214 -25.85 -5.71 7.51
N ALA A 215 -24.80 -6.00 8.28
CA ALA A 215 -23.82 -5.00 8.72
C ALA A 215 -23.17 -4.28 7.51
N ALA A 216 -22.77 -5.03 6.48
CA ALA A 216 -22.23 -4.46 5.25
C ALA A 216 -23.25 -3.56 4.52
N GLU A 217 -24.52 -3.94 4.48
CA GLU A 217 -25.59 -3.09 3.91
C GLU A 217 -25.82 -1.80 4.69
N LEU A 218 -25.74 -1.86 6.03
CA LEU A 218 -25.87 -0.68 6.90
C LEU A 218 -24.68 0.26 6.69
N LEU A 219 -23.44 -0.24 6.68
CA LEU A 219 -22.25 0.58 6.43
C LEU A 219 -22.30 1.26 5.05
N ARG A 220 -22.70 0.52 4.00
CA ARG A 220 -22.90 1.11 2.66
C ARG A 220 -23.98 2.19 2.63
N SER A 221 -25.06 1.99 3.40
CA SER A 221 -26.15 2.97 3.51
C SER A 221 -25.72 4.22 4.26
N LEU A 222 -24.92 4.07 5.32
CA LEU A 222 -24.33 5.16 6.10
C LEU A 222 -23.43 6.03 5.23
N GLU A 223 -22.50 5.39 4.51
CA GLU A 223 -21.57 6.05 3.61
C GLU A 223 -22.31 6.85 2.54
N ALA A 224 -23.24 6.22 1.81
CA ALA A 224 -24.02 6.91 0.77
C ALA A 224 -24.84 8.09 1.32
N TYR A 225 -25.41 7.95 2.52
CA TYR A 225 -26.14 9.03 3.17
C TYR A 225 -25.24 10.23 3.49
N ILE A 226 -24.05 9.98 4.03
CA ILE A 226 -23.09 11.03 4.38
C ILE A 226 -22.51 11.70 3.11
N GLU A 227 -22.08 10.93 2.12
CA GLU A 227 -21.52 11.43 0.85
C GLU A 227 -22.52 12.29 0.05
N ARG A 228 -23.82 12.04 0.24
CA ARG A 228 -24.89 12.89 -0.32
C ARG A 228 -25.35 13.97 0.64
N ASN A 229 -24.57 14.29 1.67
CA ASN A 229 -24.86 15.33 2.67
C ASN A 229 -26.27 15.21 3.29
N GLY A 230 -26.73 13.97 3.49
CA GLY A 230 -28.04 13.65 4.04
C GLY A 230 -29.22 13.69 3.05
N HIS A 231 -28.97 13.85 1.74
CA HIS A 231 -30.04 13.85 0.74
C HIS A 231 -30.59 12.44 0.48
N TRP A 232 -31.71 12.11 1.15
CA TRP A 232 -32.37 10.80 1.11
C TRP A 232 -32.56 10.21 -0.29
N GLU A 233 -33.03 10.99 -1.25
CA GLU A 233 -33.36 10.47 -2.59
C GLU A 233 -32.11 10.12 -3.39
N ARG A 234 -31.07 10.95 -3.30
CA ARG A 234 -29.78 10.69 -3.98
C ARG A 234 -29.05 9.52 -3.34
N ALA A 235 -28.98 9.48 -2.02
CA ALA A 235 -28.34 8.39 -1.30
C ALA A 235 -29.05 7.04 -1.51
N ALA A 236 -30.40 7.05 -1.62
CA ALA A 236 -31.17 5.84 -1.88
C ALA A 236 -30.92 5.32 -3.30
N ALA A 237 -30.77 6.23 -4.28
CA ALA A 237 -30.38 5.88 -5.64
C ALA A 237 -28.99 5.21 -5.69
N ASP A 238 -27.99 5.76 -5.01
CA ASP A 238 -26.64 5.15 -4.94
C ASP A 238 -26.66 3.77 -4.26
N CYS A 239 -27.57 3.58 -3.29
CA CYS A 239 -27.76 2.31 -2.61
C CYS A 239 -28.62 1.30 -3.38
N TYR A 240 -29.23 1.70 -4.52
CA TYR A 240 -30.22 0.93 -5.27
C TYR A 240 -31.41 0.48 -4.40
N CYS A 241 -31.91 1.36 -3.53
CA CYS A 241 -33.06 1.06 -2.66
C CYS A 241 -34.08 2.21 -2.64
N HIS A 242 -35.24 1.97 -2.04
CA HIS A 242 -36.24 3.02 -1.86
C HIS A 242 -35.87 3.94 -0.68
N ARG A 243 -36.22 5.23 -0.76
CA ARG A 243 -35.92 6.22 0.31
C ARG A 243 -36.39 5.78 1.70
N HIS A 244 -37.51 5.05 1.79
CA HIS A 244 -38.04 4.54 3.06
C HIS A 244 -37.16 3.44 3.65
N THR A 245 -36.63 2.56 2.81
CA THR A 245 -35.65 1.54 3.21
C THR A 245 -34.37 2.19 3.70
N LEU A 246 -33.87 3.20 2.98
CA LEU A 246 -32.68 3.95 3.43
C LEU A 246 -32.93 4.60 4.79
N ARG A 247 -34.07 5.27 4.98
CA ARG A 247 -34.43 5.89 6.26
C ARG A 247 -34.50 4.87 7.40
N TYR A 248 -35.07 3.70 7.15
CA TYR A 248 -35.08 2.61 8.12
C TYR A 248 -33.66 2.17 8.50
N ARG A 249 -32.77 1.97 7.52
CA ARG A 249 -31.37 1.58 7.77
C ARG A 249 -30.60 2.65 8.54
N ILE A 250 -30.75 3.92 8.17
CA ILE A 250 -30.15 5.04 8.91
C ILE A 250 -30.68 5.11 10.34
N LYS A 251 -31.99 4.99 10.54
CA LYS A 251 -32.57 4.95 11.88
C LYS A 251 -32.03 3.79 12.71
N ARG A 252 -31.86 2.61 12.09
CA ARG A 252 -31.28 1.45 12.74
C ARG A 252 -29.84 1.69 13.16
N ILE A 253 -29.03 2.38 12.35
CA ILE A 253 -27.66 2.76 12.71
C ILE A 253 -27.67 3.69 13.92
N GLU A 254 -28.51 4.73 13.91
CA GLU A 254 -28.67 5.65 15.04
C GLU A 254 -29.03 4.91 16.35
N ASP A 255 -29.96 3.95 16.26
CA ASP A 255 -30.39 3.14 17.41
C ASP A 255 -29.28 2.21 17.92
N LEU A 256 -28.42 1.68 17.02
CA LEU A 256 -27.32 0.79 17.40
C LEU A 256 -26.14 1.55 18.00
N THR A 257 -25.82 2.73 17.47
CA THR A 257 -24.62 3.48 17.87
C THR A 257 -24.89 4.60 18.86
N GLY A 258 -26.16 4.92 19.13
CA GLY A 258 -26.56 6.05 19.98
C GLY A 258 -26.27 7.43 19.39
N ARG A 259 -26.02 7.51 18.08
CA ARG A 259 -25.64 8.74 17.36
C ARG A 259 -26.83 9.28 16.58
N ASP A 260 -26.86 10.59 16.35
CA ASP A 260 -27.92 11.29 15.63
C ASP A 260 -27.37 11.87 14.33
N LEU A 261 -27.69 11.23 13.19
CA LEU A 261 -27.15 11.60 11.88
C LEU A 261 -27.77 12.89 11.33
N SER A 262 -28.71 13.51 12.04
CA SER A 262 -29.11 14.89 11.79
C SER A 262 -28.06 15.90 12.30
N ARG A 263 -27.23 15.54 13.28
CA ARG A 263 -26.15 16.38 13.81
C ARG A 263 -24.89 16.29 12.96
N ALA A 264 -24.26 17.44 12.72
CA ALA A 264 -23.04 17.51 11.92
C ALA A 264 -21.87 16.76 12.58
N ASN A 265 -21.70 16.90 13.89
CA ASN A 265 -20.60 16.26 14.63
C ASN A 265 -20.68 14.74 14.52
N ASP A 266 -21.85 14.16 14.77
CA ASP A 266 -22.08 12.72 14.69
C ASP A 266 -21.87 12.20 13.26
N ARG A 267 -22.25 12.97 12.23
CA ARG A 267 -21.92 12.61 10.83
C ARG A 267 -20.42 12.62 10.56
N VAL A 268 -19.70 13.64 11.05
CA VAL A 268 -18.23 13.72 10.88
C VAL A 268 -17.54 12.59 11.61
N GLU A 269 -17.93 12.28 12.85
CA GLU A 269 -17.38 11.17 13.62
C GLU A 269 -17.62 9.82 12.91
N MET A 270 -18.83 9.59 12.42
CA MET A 270 -19.16 8.38 11.66
C MET A 270 -18.38 8.28 10.35
N TRP A 271 -18.24 9.40 9.65
CA TRP A 271 -17.44 9.46 8.41
C TRP A 271 -15.96 9.18 8.69
N LEU A 272 -15.40 9.77 9.76
CA LEU A 272 -14.02 9.51 10.18
C LEU A 272 -13.81 8.04 10.53
N ALA A 273 -14.74 7.42 11.23
CA ALA A 273 -14.64 6.00 11.54
C ALA A 273 -14.77 5.10 10.30
N LEU A 274 -15.58 5.48 9.31
CA LEU A 274 -15.63 4.76 8.01
C LEU A 274 -14.28 4.85 7.29
N ARG A 275 -13.69 6.03 7.21
CA ARG A 275 -12.36 6.24 6.62
C ARG A 275 -11.27 5.49 7.40
N ALA A 276 -11.27 5.58 8.73
CA ALA A 276 -10.33 4.84 9.57
C ALA A 276 -10.46 3.32 9.39
N LYS A 277 -11.68 2.79 9.22
CA LYS A 277 -11.92 1.37 8.95
C LYS A 277 -11.31 0.93 7.61
N GLU A 278 -11.40 1.76 6.58
CA GLU A 278 -10.73 1.52 5.29
C GLU A 278 -9.21 1.51 5.45
N LEU A 279 -8.67 2.44 6.25
CA LEU A 279 -7.23 2.51 6.52
C LEU A 279 -6.71 1.31 7.32
N ILE A 280 -7.52 0.55 8.05
CA ILE A 280 -7.03 -0.64 8.78
C ILE A 280 -7.20 -1.92 7.94
N ALA A 281 -8.21 -1.92 7.05
CA ALA A 281 -8.70 -3.09 6.33
C ALA A 281 -7.85 -3.52 5.12
#